data_AF-A0A1Q7Y2F9-F1
#
_entry.id   AF-A0A1Q7Y2F9-F1
#
_cell.length_a   1.000
_cell.length_b   1.000
_cell.length_c   1.000
_cell.angle_alpha   90.00
_cell.angle_beta   90.00
_cell.angle_gamma   90.00
#
_symmetry.space_group_name_H-M   'P 1'
#
loop_
_entity.id
_entity.type
_entity.pdbx_description
1 polymer ?
#
loop_
_entity_poly.entity_id
_entity_poly.type
_entity_poly.pdbx_seq_one_letter_code
_entity_poly.pdbx_strand_id
1 'polypeptide(L)'
;MPNLYFCQPHARNQGMLRAVLSVNECELVVSLHTATYVGDQFPELANEPRAANDFAVLNITSSETPAGLRPGYYRLDSDLTQLNESLLGLFR
;
A
#
# COMPACT_ATOMS: atom_id res chain seq x y z
N MET A 1 10.44 6.92 4.87
CA MET A 1 9.61 7.38 3.75
C MET A 1 8.57 6.31 3.52
N PRO A 2 7.28 6.66 3.37
CA PRO A 2 6.24 5.67 3.14
C PRO A 2 6.56 4.76 1.95
N ASN A 3 6.45 3.44 2.14
CA ASN A 3 6.81 2.45 1.13
C ASN A 3 5.58 1.73 0.63
N LEU A 4 5.45 1.60 -0.68
CA LEU A 4 4.33 0.92 -1.32
C LEU A 4 4.80 -0.40 -1.94
N TYR A 5 4.14 -1.49 -1.55
CA TYR A 5 4.43 -2.84 -2.00
C TYR A 5 3.25 -3.39 -2.79
N PHE A 6 3.51 -4.10 -3.88
CA PHE A 6 2.48 -4.91 -4.56
C PHE A 6 2.62 -6.36 -4.13
N CYS A 7 1.49 -6.92 -3.71
CA CYS A 7 1.34 -8.30 -3.33
C CYS A 7 0.56 -9.00 -4.43
N GLN A 8 1.16 -10.07 -4.97
CA GLN A 8 0.54 -10.89 -6.02
C GLN A 8 0.54 -12.34 -5.56
N PRO A 9 -0.49 -12.75 -4.81
CA PRO A 9 -0.57 -14.09 -4.24
C PRO A 9 -0.52 -15.19 -5.31
N HIS A 10 -1.13 -14.97 -6.49
CA HIS A 10 -1.08 -15.91 -7.61
C HIS A 10 0.34 -16.17 -8.11
N ALA A 11 1.21 -15.17 -8.05
CA ALA A 11 2.62 -15.25 -8.42
C ALA A 11 3.53 -15.63 -7.25
N ARG A 12 2.97 -15.95 -6.07
CA ARG A 12 3.69 -16.18 -4.80
C ARG A 12 4.60 -15.01 -4.41
N ASN A 13 4.28 -13.79 -4.86
CA ASN A 13 5.03 -12.59 -4.54
C ASN A 13 4.41 -11.91 -3.31
N GLN A 14 5.09 -12.03 -2.18
CA GLN A 14 4.59 -11.56 -0.88
C GLN A 14 4.75 -10.05 -0.66
N GLY A 15 5.36 -9.31 -1.59
CA GLY A 15 5.49 -7.87 -1.46
C GLY A 15 6.71 -7.34 -2.19
N MET A 16 6.52 -6.91 -3.45
CA MET A 16 7.56 -6.23 -4.21
C MET A 16 7.42 -4.72 -3.99
N LEU A 17 8.49 -4.07 -3.51
CA LEU A 17 8.52 -2.61 -3.40
C LEU A 17 8.32 -2.00 -4.80
N ARG A 18 7.30 -1.16 -4.95
CA ARG A 18 6.96 -0.49 -6.20
C ARG A 18 7.33 0.97 -6.21
N ALA A 19 7.12 1.64 -5.09
CA ALA A 19 7.41 3.05 -4.96
C ALA A 19 7.80 3.38 -3.52
N VAL A 20 8.69 4.36 -3.40
CA VAL A 20 8.94 5.07 -2.14
C VAL A 20 8.26 6.42 -2.31
N LEU A 21 7.29 6.71 -1.46
CA LEU A 21 6.48 7.92 -1.51
C LEU A 21 7.03 8.93 -0.50
N SER A 22 6.90 10.20 -0.84
CA SER A 22 6.92 11.29 0.14
C SER A 22 5.63 11.28 0.98
N VAL A 23 5.61 12.06 2.06
CA VAL A 23 4.42 12.23 2.92
C VAL A 23 3.23 12.75 2.12
N ASN A 24 3.43 13.73 1.23
CA ASN A 24 2.36 14.29 0.41
C ASN A 24 1.79 13.28 -0.59
N GLU A 25 2.65 12.49 -1.23
CA GLU A 25 2.20 11.43 -2.16
C GLU A 25 1.45 10.32 -1.41
N CYS A 26 1.89 9.99 -0.19
CA CYS A 26 1.20 9.06 0.70
C CYS A 26 -0.22 9.55 1.04
N GLU A 27 -0.38 10.82 1.42
CA GLU A 27 -1.68 11.43 1.68
C GLU A 27 -2.61 11.36 0.45
N LEU A 28 -2.07 11.64 -0.73
CA LEU A 28 -2.82 11.55 -1.99
C LEU A 28 -3.25 10.11 -2.29
N VAL A 29 -2.34 9.13 -2.15
CA VAL A 29 -2.67 7.71 -2.35
C VAL A 29 -3.77 7.25 -1.39
N VAL A 30 -3.71 7.64 -0.12
CA VAL A 30 -4.73 7.29 0.89
C VAL A 30 -6.05 8.05 0.66
N SER A 31 -6.01 9.23 0.03
CA SER A 31 -7.22 9.96 -0.38
C SER A 31 -7.88 9.37 -1.62
N LEU A 32 -7.11 8.77 -2.53
CA LEU A 32 -7.60 8.21 -3.80
C LEU A 32 -8.04 6.75 -3.65
N HIS A 33 -7.40 6.00 -2.76
CA HIS A 33 -7.62 4.59 -2.55
C HIS A 33 -8.02 4.31 -1.11
N THR A 34 -9.02 3.45 -0.90
CA THR A 34 -9.43 3.06 0.44
C THR A 34 -8.30 2.30 1.13
N ALA A 35 -7.71 2.92 2.16
CA ALA A 35 -6.66 2.33 2.98
C ALA A 35 -7.22 1.78 4.29
N THR A 36 -7.04 0.48 4.52
CA THR A 36 -7.43 -0.18 5.77
C THR A 36 -6.18 -0.53 6.56
N TYR A 37 -6.06 -0.06 7.81
CA TYR A 37 -4.94 -0.44 8.66
C TYR A 37 -5.01 -1.94 8.99
N VAL A 38 -3.89 -2.65 8.79
CA VAL A 38 -3.80 -4.11 9.01
C VAL A 38 -2.84 -4.51 10.12
N GLY A 39 -2.12 -3.56 10.72
CA GLY A 39 -1.24 -3.82 11.86
C GLY A 39 0.16 -3.25 11.70
N ASP A 40 1.03 -3.59 12.64
CA ASP A 40 2.44 -3.16 12.65
C ASP A 40 3.36 -4.16 11.94
N GLN A 41 2.80 -5.27 11.43
CA GLN A 41 3.52 -6.30 10.70
C GLN A 41 3.01 -6.38 9.27
N PHE A 42 3.91 -6.78 8.36
CA PHE A 42 3.54 -6.97 6.96
C PHE A 42 2.46 -8.06 6.86
N PRO A 43 1.35 -7.84 6.13
CA PRO A 43 0.24 -8.78 6.09
C PRO A 43 0.64 -10.11 5.42
N GLU A 44 0.35 -11.22 6.09
CA GLU A 44 0.59 -12.56 5.54
C GLU A 44 -0.46 -12.90 4.46
N LEU A 45 0.00 -13.33 3.28
CA LEU A 45 -0.88 -13.71 2.18
C LEU A 45 -1.63 -15.04 2.40
N ALA A 46 -1.15 -15.87 3.32
CA ALA A 46 -1.50 -17.29 3.38
C ALA A 46 -2.87 -17.59 3.99
N ASN A 47 -3.46 -16.67 4.76
CA ASN A 47 -4.67 -16.93 5.55
C ASN A 47 -5.87 -16.04 5.20
N GLU A 48 -5.75 -15.19 4.19
CA GLU A 48 -6.84 -14.29 3.80
C GLU A 48 -7.66 -14.91 2.66
N PRO A 49 -8.96 -15.22 2.86
CA PRO A 49 -9.83 -15.68 1.76
C PRO A 49 -10.00 -14.65 0.64
N ARG A 50 -9.60 -13.39 0.86
CA ARG A 50 -9.47 -12.34 -0.17
C ARG A 50 -8.14 -12.37 -0.94
N ALA A 51 -7.20 -13.24 -0.61
CA ALA A 51 -5.88 -13.33 -1.24
C ALA A 51 -5.89 -13.96 -2.63
N ALA A 52 -7.04 -14.20 -3.26
CA ALA A 52 -7.07 -14.56 -4.67
C ALA A 52 -6.69 -13.38 -5.58
N ASN A 53 -6.88 -12.15 -5.11
CA ASN A 53 -6.68 -10.94 -5.91
C ASN A 53 -5.38 -10.23 -5.52
N ASP A 54 -4.79 -9.58 -6.51
CA ASP A 54 -3.66 -8.68 -6.34
C ASP A 54 -4.06 -7.46 -5.50
N PHE A 55 -3.15 -7.02 -4.62
CA PHE A 55 -3.41 -5.87 -3.76
C PHE A 55 -2.12 -5.12 -3.42
N ALA A 56 -2.25 -3.90 -2.93
CA ALA A 56 -1.11 -3.11 -2.48
C ALA A 56 -1.09 -2.94 -0.97
N VAL A 57 0.12 -2.87 -0.41
CA VAL A 57 0.39 -2.61 1.00
C VAL A 57 1.21 -1.35 1.10
N LEU A 58 0.71 -0.39 1.86
CA LEU A 58 1.41 0.84 2.20
C LEU A 58 1.98 0.70 3.61
N ASN A 59 3.28 0.94 3.75
CA ASN A 59 3.97 1.00 5.03
C ASN A 59 4.27 2.46 5.37
N ILE A 60 3.78 2.92 6.52
CA ILE A 60 4.00 4.27 7.05
C ILE A 60 4.89 4.16 8.27
N THR A 61 6.08 4.77 8.22
CA THR A 61 7.02 4.80 9.34
C THR A 61 6.73 5.96 10.28
N SER A 62 7.00 5.80 11.58
CA SER A 62 6.67 6.78 12.62
C SER A 62 7.21 8.20 12.37
N SER A 63 8.35 8.32 11.69
CA SER A 63 8.97 9.60 11.35
C SER A 63 8.22 10.42 10.29
N GLU A 64 7.32 9.80 9.54
CA GLU A 64 6.69 10.37 8.33
C GLU A 64 5.20 10.02 8.29
N THR A 65 4.57 10.05 9.47
CA THR A 65 3.17 9.71 9.63
C THR A 65 2.31 10.90 9.21
N PRO A 66 1.48 10.77 8.16
CA PRO A 66 0.53 11.82 7.80
C PRO A 66 -0.45 12.12 8.94
N ALA A 67 -0.96 13.35 8.97
CA ALA A 67 -1.91 13.75 10.01
C ALA A 67 -3.17 12.87 9.96
N GLY A 68 -3.50 12.21 11.07
CA GLY A 68 -4.68 11.33 11.17
C GLY A 68 -4.45 9.87 10.79
N LEU A 69 -3.26 9.52 10.30
CA LEU A 69 -2.83 8.12 10.16
C LEU A 69 -1.95 7.73 11.35
N ARG A 70 -1.88 6.42 11.60
CA ARG A 70 -0.91 5.83 12.53
C ARG A 70 0.21 5.13 11.77
N PRO A 71 1.41 5.02 12.34
CA PRO A 71 2.49 4.21 11.77
C PRO A 71 2.05 2.75 11.65
N GLY A 72 2.58 2.04 10.65
CA GLY A 72 2.31 0.63 10.39
C GLY A 72 1.87 0.38 8.95
N TYR A 73 1.24 -0.78 8.74
CA TYR A 73 0.86 -1.27 7.43
C TYR A 73 -0.64 -1.04 7.16
N TYR A 74 -0.92 -0.62 5.94
CA TYR A 74 -2.26 -0.42 5.40
C TYR A 74 -2.42 -1.25 4.13
N ARG A 75 -3.54 -1.94 4.01
CA ARG A 75 -3.95 -2.58 2.77
C ARG A 75 -4.76 -1.58 1.95
N LEU A 76 -4.39 -1.41 0.69
CA LEU A 76 -5.14 -0.62 -0.28
C LEU A 76 -6.08 -1.56 -1.04
N ASP A 77 -7.39 -1.34 -0.89
CA ASP A 77 -8.42 -2.11 -1.60
C ASP A 77 -8.66 -1.44 -2.96
N SER A 78 -7.73 -1.66 -3.89
CA SER A 78 -7.76 -1.11 -5.24
C SER A 78 -7.01 -2.01 -6.21
N ASP A 79 -7.45 -2.00 -7.47
CA ASP A 79 -6.80 -2.72 -8.56
C ASP A 79 -5.37 -2.18 -8.77
N LEU A 80 -4.39 -3.07 -8.90
CA LEU A 80 -2.98 -2.67 -9.05
C LEU A 80 -2.72 -1.82 -10.29
N THR A 81 -3.48 -2.02 -11.38
CA THR A 81 -3.39 -1.18 -12.58
C THR A 81 -3.85 0.24 -12.30
N GLN A 82 -5.01 0.42 -11.63
CA GLN A 82 -5.49 1.76 -11.26
C GLN A 82 -4.55 2.48 -10.31
N LEU A 83 -3.97 1.73 -9.38
CA LEU A 83 -3.01 2.27 -8.43
C LEU A 83 -1.71 2.67 -9.13
N ASN A 84 -1.23 1.87 -10.08
CA ASN A 84 -0.06 2.19 -10.89
C ASN A 84 -0.29 3.42 -11.79
N GLU A 85 -1.47 3.58 -12.40
CA GLU A 85 -1.84 4.79 -13.15
C GLU A 85 -1.86 6.04 -12.25
N SER A 86 -2.41 5.91 -11.05
CA SER A 86 -2.44 7.01 -10.07
C SER A 86 -1.03 7.43 -9.65
N LEU A 87 -0.14 6.46 -9.41
CA LEU A 87 1.28 6.73 -9.15
C LEU A 87 1.96 7.42 -10.34
N LEU A 88 1.74 6.97 -11.57
CA LEU A 88 2.29 7.61 -12.77
C LEU A 88 1.83 9.06 -12.94
N GLY A 89 0.59 9.37 -12.54
CA GLY A 89 0.06 10.73 -12.51
C GLY A 89 0.68 11.61 -11.42
N LEU A 90 1.11 11.03 -10.29
CA LEU A 90 1.72 11.74 -9.17
C LEU A 90 3.21 12.08 -9.41
N PHE A 91 3.93 11.25 -10.17
CA PHE A 91 5.35 11.45 -10.48
C PHE A 91 5.61 12.29 -11.75
N ARG A 92 4.59 12.94 -12.31
CA ARG A 92 4.68 13.83 -13.48
C ARG A 92 4.66 15.30 -13.07
#